data_AF-A0A2S0WKS7-F1
#
_entry.id   AF-A0A2S0WKS7-F1
#
_cell.length_a   1.000
_cell.length_b   1.000
_cell.length_c   1.000
_cell.angle_alpha   90.00
_cell.angle_beta   90.00
_cell.angle_gamma   90.00
#
_symmetry.space_group_name_H-M   'P 1'
#
loop_
_entity.id
_entity.type
_entity.pdbx_description
1 polymer ?
#
loop_
_entity_poly.entity_id
_entity_poly.type
_entity_poly.pdbx_seq_one_letter_code
_entity_poly.pdbx_strand_id
1 'polypeptide(L)'
;MTTHENAAGDITFDECQIGKGLKPLAQHGSIVVGQDGTITLLGTKGDVIDTAPLSSTTAKQMLVTGGQSVSLVLDGRKYNVTPGWGVKGRARMGALSGIKAPKALVKLVRDNGIA
;
A
#
# COMPACT_ATOMS: atom_id res chain seq x y z
N MET A 1 -16.45 -15.59 7.19
CA MET A 1 -16.28 -14.18 6.78
C MET A 1 -15.22 -13.61 7.69
N THR A 2 -13.95 -13.80 7.32
CA THR A 2 -12.81 -13.52 8.21
C THR A 2 -12.56 -12.03 8.18
N THR A 3 -13.08 -11.31 9.18
CA THR A 3 -12.61 -9.98 9.53
C THR A 3 -11.13 -10.14 9.82
N HIS A 4 -10.26 -9.69 8.91
CA HIS A 4 -8.90 -9.38 9.27
C HIS A 4 -9.02 -8.22 10.26
N GLU A 5 -9.03 -8.54 11.56
CA GLU A 5 -8.81 -7.57 12.62
C GLU A 5 -7.40 -7.03 12.41
N ASN A 6 -7.28 -6.04 11.52
CA ASN A 6 -6.12 -5.17 11.46
C ASN A 6 -5.85 -4.73 12.90
N ALA A 7 -4.64 -4.93 13.38
CA ALA A 7 -4.25 -4.48 14.70
C ALA A 7 -4.61 -2.99 14.80
N ALA A 8 -4.99 -2.52 15.99
CA ALA A 8 -5.66 -1.22 16.20
C ALA A 8 -4.90 0.04 15.71
N GLY A 9 -3.78 -0.09 15.01
CA GLY A 9 -3.08 0.99 14.33
C GLY A 9 -2.54 0.71 12.92
N ASP A 10 -2.91 -0.39 12.26
CA ASP A 10 -2.50 -0.63 10.86
C ASP A 10 -3.24 0.33 9.91
N ILE A 11 -2.57 0.65 8.79
CA ILE A 11 -3.15 1.48 7.73
C ILE A 11 -3.35 0.63 6.50
N THR A 12 -4.60 0.54 6.05
CA THR A 12 -5.00 -0.22 4.88
C THR A 12 -5.43 0.70 3.75
N PHE A 13 -4.91 0.45 2.56
CA PHE A 13 -5.39 1.02 1.31
C PHE A 13 -6.21 -0.05 0.60
N ASP A 14 -7.51 0.16 0.48
CA ASP A 14 -8.42 -0.80 -0.15
C ASP A 14 -8.66 -0.45 -1.62
N GLU A 15 -9.22 -1.42 -2.34
CA GLU A 15 -9.52 -1.32 -3.77
C GLU A 15 -8.30 -0.95 -4.62
N CYS A 16 -7.15 -1.49 -4.23
CA CYS A 16 -5.90 -1.31 -4.94
C CYS A 16 -5.88 -2.22 -6.18
N GLN A 17 -5.59 -1.65 -7.34
CA GLN A 17 -5.09 -2.43 -8.46
C GLN A 17 -3.60 -2.69 -8.24
N ILE A 18 -3.18 -3.95 -8.29
CA ILE A 18 -1.80 -4.38 -8.06
C ILE A 18 -1.34 -5.17 -9.28
N GLY A 19 -0.20 -4.78 -9.85
CA GLY A 19 0.44 -5.47 -10.95
C GLY A 19 1.95 -5.60 -10.76
N LYS A 20 2.55 -6.54 -11.49
CA LYS A 20 4.01 -6.74 -11.57
C LYS A 20 4.44 -6.75 -13.03
N GLY A 21 5.04 -5.64 -13.47
CA GLY A 21 5.30 -5.41 -14.89
C GLY A 21 3.99 -5.39 -15.69
N LEU A 22 3.87 -6.27 -16.69
CA LEU A 22 2.67 -6.43 -17.52
C LEU A 22 1.65 -7.42 -16.93
N LYS A 23 1.97 -8.07 -15.80
CA LYS A 23 1.08 -9.06 -15.19
C LYS A 23 0.18 -8.40 -14.14
N PRO A 24 -1.15 -8.34 -14.34
CA PRO A 24 -2.08 -7.96 -13.28
C PRO A 24 -2.10 -9.06 -12.21
N LEU A 25 -2.03 -8.67 -10.94
CA LEU A 25 -2.07 -9.58 -9.79
C LEU A 25 -3.38 -9.45 -9.01
N ALA A 26 -3.86 -8.22 -8.83
CA ALA A 26 -5.15 -7.96 -8.20
C ALA A 26 -5.80 -6.71 -8.80
N GLN A 27 -7.12 -6.72 -8.92
CA GLN A 27 -7.91 -5.58 -9.39
C GLN A 27 -8.63 -4.87 -8.23
N HIS A 28 -8.90 -5.60 -7.15
CA HIS A 28 -9.49 -5.11 -5.90
C HIS A 28 -8.69 -5.65 -4.71
N GLY A 29 -7.37 -5.53 -4.77
CA GLY A 29 -6.48 -5.91 -3.68
C GLY A 29 -6.46 -4.87 -2.57
N SER A 30 -5.65 -5.12 -1.56
CA SER A 30 -5.40 -4.17 -0.48
C SER A 30 -3.91 -4.08 -0.17
N ILE A 31 -3.48 -2.94 0.36
CA ILE A 31 -2.12 -2.75 0.87
C ILE A 31 -2.24 -2.46 2.35
N VAL A 32 -1.59 -3.26 3.18
CA VAL A 32 -1.56 -3.06 4.63
C VAL A 32 -0.17 -2.59 5.01
N VAL A 33 -0.09 -1.44 5.67
CA VAL A 33 1.11 -0.94 6.32
C VAL A 33 0.94 -1.19 7.81
N GLY A 34 1.67 -2.19 8.30
CA GLY A 34 1.62 -2.64 9.68
C GLY A 34 2.40 -1.71 10.61
N GLN A 35 1.96 -1.59 11.87
CA GLN A 35 2.74 -0.86 12.89
C GLN A 35 4.06 -1.54 13.24
N ASP A 36 4.18 -2.83 12.96
CA ASP A 36 5.40 -3.62 13.07
C ASP A 36 6.49 -3.21 12.06
N GLY A 37 6.21 -2.21 11.22
CA GLY A 37 7.15 -1.73 10.21
C GLY A 37 7.15 -2.60 8.96
N THR A 38 6.10 -3.37 8.70
CA THR A 38 5.96 -4.17 7.49
C THR A 38 4.96 -3.56 6.51
N ILE A 39 5.10 -3.92 5.24
CA ILE A 39 4.11 -3.66 4.21
C ILE A 39 3.72 -4.99 3.56
N THR A 40 2.43 -5.21 3.43
CA THR A 40 1.86 -6.43 2.86
C THR A 40 0.93 -6.08 1.71
N LEU A 41 1.14 -6.73 0.57
CA LEU A 41 0.28 -6.68 -0.60
C LEU A 41 -0.69 -7.84 -0.54
N LEU A 42 -1.98 -7.54 -0.56
CA LEU A 42 -3.06 -8.52 -0.54
C LEU A 42 -3.77 -8.55 -1.89
N GLY A 43 -4.05 -9.75 -2.37
CA GLY A 43 -4.85 -10.01 -3.56
C GLY A 43 -6.34 -9.76 -3.34
N THR A 44 -7.12 -9.91 -4.41
CA THR A 44 -8.57 -9.69 -4.39
C THR A 44 -9.30 -10.55 -3.34
N LYS A 45 -8.75 -11.71 -2.96
CA LYS A 45 -9.36 -12.62 -1.98
C LYS A 45 -8.76 -12.47 -0.58
N GLY A 46 -7.89 -11.49 -0.34
CA GLY A 46 -7.14 -11.34 0.89
C GLY A 46 -5.93 -12.27 1.01
N ASP A 47 -5.56 -12.98 -0.06
CA ASP A 47 -4.35 -13.77 -0.15
C ASP A 47 -3.10 -12.88 -0.19
N VAL A 48 -2.02 -13.27 0.47
CA VAL A 48 -0.77 -12.50 0.46
C VAL A 48 -0.07 -12.66 -0.89
N ILE A 49 0.10 -11.55 -1.59
CA ILE A 49 0.89 -11.46 -2.84
C ILE A 49 2.38 -11.36 -2.51
N ASP A 50 2.74 -10.43 -1.64
CA ASP A 50 4.11 -10.20 -1.19
C ASP A 50 4.11 -9.43 0.14
N THR A 51 5.18 -9.55 0.90
CA THR A 51 5.36 -8.80 2.15
C THR A 51 6.84 -8.47 2.33
N ALA A 52 7.13 -7.30 2.87
CA ALA A 52 8.50 -6.87 3.15
C ALA A 52 8.54 -5.88 4.31
N PRO A 53 9.70 -5.74 4.97
CA PRO A 53 9.97 -4.60 5.85
C PRO A 53 9.84 -3.26 5.10
N LEU A 54 9.34 -2.23 5.78
CA LEU A 54 9.29 -0.87 5.25
C LEU A 54 10.69 -0.30 5.01
N SER A 55 11.68 -0.73 5.79
CA SER A 55 13.09 -0.34 5.63
C SER A 55 13.72 -0.84 4.32
N SER A 56 13.20 -1.92 3.73
CA SER A 56 13.60 -2.42 2.42
C SER A 56 12.59 -2.08 1.32
N THR A 57 11.61 -1.23 1.63
CA THR A 57 10.55 -0.82 0.71
C THR A 57 10.76 0.60 0.22
N THR A 58 10.62 0.82 -1.09
CA THR A 58 10.55 2.17 -1.66
C THR A 58 9.25 2.39 -2.42
N ALA A 59 8.72 3.62 -2.34
CA ALA A 59 7.50 4.02 -3.04
C ALA A 59 7.72 5.31 -3.81
N LYS A 60 7.29 5.35 -5.07
CA LYS A 60 7.39 6.53 -5.93
C LYS A 60 6.14 6.71 -6.77
N GLN A 61 5.58 7.92 -6.81
CA GLN A 61 4.47 8.21 -7.72
C GLN A 61 4.91 8.09 -9.19
N MET A 62 4.06 7.49 -10.01
CA MET A 62 4.28 7.35 -11.45
C MET A 62 3.71 8.56 -12.18
N LEU A 63 4.59 9.41 -12.70
CA LEU A 63 4.22 10.63 -13.43
C LEU A 63 3.42 10.34 -14.71
N VAL A 64 3.68 9.21 -15.38
CA VAL A 64 2.97 8.79 -16.60
C VAL A 64 1.47 8.57 -16.37
N THR A 65 1.06 8.30 -15.12
CA THR A 65 -0.35 8.09 -14.73
C THR A 65 -0.98 9.32 -14.09
N GLY A 66 -0.39 10.51 -14.28
CA GLY A 66 -0.82 11.73 -13.57
C GLY A 66 -0.68 11.63 -12.04
N GLY A 67 0.18 10.72 -11.55
CA GLY A 67 0.39 10.47 -10.11
C GLY A 67 -0.69 9.62 -9.44
N GLN A 68 -1.57 8.97 -10.22
CA GLN A 68 -2.60 8.07 -9.70
C GLN A 68 -2.04 6.69 -9.30
N SER A 69 -0.97 6.24 -9.95
CA SER A 69 -0.27 5.00 -9.61
C SER A 69 1.03 5.28 -8.85
N VAL A 70 1.44 4.29 -8.06
CA VAL A 70 2.66 4.24 -7.28
C VAL A 70 3.48 3.04 -7.75
N SER A 71 4.73 3.28 -8.09
CA SER A 71 5.74 2.23 -8.23
C SER A 71 6.24 1.88 -6.84
N LEU A 72 5.96 0.66 -6.41
CA LEU A 72 6.35 0.12 -5.11
C LEU A 72 7.42 -0.94 -5.32
N VAL A 73 8.51 -0.90 -4.56
CA VAL A 73 9.58 -1.91 -4.64
C VAL A 73 9.71 -2.54 -3.26
N LEU A 74 9.40 -3.83 -3.15
CA LEU A 74 9.50 -4.64 -1.93
C LEU A 74 10.67 -5.60 -2.11
N ASP A 75 11.72 -5.50 -1.28
CA ASP A 75 12.91 -6.38 -1.37
C ASP A 75 13.45 -6.51 -2.81
N GLY A 76 13.52 -5.38 -3.53
CA GLY A 76 13.98 -5.32 -4.93
C GLY A 76 12.95 -5.75 -5.99
N ARG A 77 11.77 -6.23 -5.59
CA ARG A 77 10.68 -6.63 -6.50
C ARG A 77 9.76 -5.45 -6.75
N LYS A 78 9.67 -5.03 -8.02
CA LYS A 78 8.83 -3.90 -8.43
C LYS A 78 7.38 -4.31 -8.69
N TYR A 79 6.48 -3.54 -8.12
CA TYR A 79 5.03 -3.59 -8.28
C TYR A 79 4.53 -2.22 -8.73
N ASN A 80 3.49 -2.23 -9.57
CA ASN A 80 2.72 -1.04 -9.89
C ASN A 80 1.42 -1.16 -9.11
N VAL A 81 1.15 -0.19 -8.23
CA VAL A 81 -0.07 -0.17 -7.44
C VAL A 81 -0.84 1.10 -7.72
N THR A 82 -2.14 0.98 -7.95
CA THR A 82 -3.06 2.11 -8.09
C THR A 82 -4.04 2.02 -6.94
N PRO A 83 -3.78 2.73 -5.83
CA PRO A 83 -4.70 2.75 -4.70
C PRO A 83 -6.06 3.32 -5.11
N GLY A 84 -7.12 2.69 -4.62
CA GLY A 84 -8.47 3.20 -4.78
C GLY A 84 -8.74 4.45 -3.92
N TRP A 85 -10.01 4.76 -3.73
CA TRP A 85 -10.45 5.94 -2.97
C TRP A 85 -10.39 5.74 -1.45
N GLY A 86 -10.30 4.49 -0.98
CA GLY A 86 -10.40 4.12 0.43
C GLY A 86 -9.04 3.99 1.13
N VAL A 87 -8.82 4.81 2.15
CA VAL A 87 -7.80 4.58 3.18
C VAL A 87 -8.52 4.30 4.49
N LYS A 88 -8.29 3.13 5.10
CA LYS A 88 -8.84 2.73 6.40
C LYS A 88 -7.69 2.56 7.39
N GLY A 89 -7.90 2.92 8.66
CA GLY A 89 -6.87 2.80 9.70
C GLY A 89 -6.95 3.92 10.73
N ARG A 90 -6.94 3.55 12.02
CA ARG A 90 -7.30 4.46 13.12
C ARG A 90 -6.15 5.34 13.60
N ALA A 91 -4.90 4.97 13.35
CA ALA A 91 -3.73 5.63 13.98
C ALA A 91 -3.21 6.90 13.26
N ARG A 92 -3.57 7.15 12.00
CA ARG A 92 -3.12 8.36 11.26
C ARG A 92 -4.21 9.07 10.46
N MET A 93 -5.48 8.82 10.78
CA MET A 93 -6.63 9.36 10.03
C MET A 93 -6.63 10.91 10.02
N GLY A 94 -6.10 11.56 11.06
CA GLY A 94 -5.93 13.03 11.09
C GLY A 94 -4.81 13.57 10.18
N ALA A 95 -3.70 12.84 10.03
CA ALA A 95 -2.54 13.27 9.24
C ALA A 95 -2.68 12.95 7.74
N LEU A 96 -3.59 12.04 7.38
CA LEU A 96 -3.86 11.61 6.00
C LEU A 96 -5.21 12.11 5.47
N SER A 97 -6.01 12.78 6.30
CA SER A 97 -7.28 13.39 5.89
C SER A 97 -7.04 14.42 4.78
N GLY A 98 -7.79 14.29 3.67
CA GLY A 98 -7.68 15.17 2.50
C GLY A 98 -6.52 14.87 1.54
N ILE A 99 -5.66 13.89 1.84
CA ILE A 99 -4.57 13.46 0.94
C ILE A 99 -5.07 12.32 0.05
N LYS A 100 -4.85 12.43 -1.27
CA LYS A 100 -5.15 11.32 -2.20
C LYS A 100 -4.37 10.06 -1.82
N ALA A 101 -5.03 8.90 -1.86
CA ALA A 101 -4.46 7.60 -1.45
C ALA A 101 -3.06 7.29 -2.03
N PRO A 102 -2.75 7.56 -3.32
CA PRO A 102 -1.40 7.35 -3.88
C PRO A 102 -0.32 8.18 -3.17
N LYS A 103 -0.63 9.42 -2.82
CA LYS A 103 0.29 10.33 -2.13
C LYS A 103 0.43 9.96 -0.65
N ALA A 104 -0.66 9.51 -0.02
CA ALA A 104 -0.63 9.00 1.35
C ALA A 104 0.24 7.73 1.46
N LEU A 105 0.16 6.80 0.50
CA LEU A 105 1.00 5.61 0.47
C LEU A 105 2.50 5.95 0.36
N VAL A 106 2.87 6.83 -0.57
CA VAL A 106 4.26 7.27 -0.71
C VAL A 106 4.75 7.96 0.56
N LYS A 107 3.92 8.81 1.17
CA LYS A 107 4.26 9.47 2.43
C LYS A 107 4.47 8.47 3.56
N LEU A 108 3.62 7.45 3.70
CA LEU A 108 3.78 6.44 4.75
C LEU A 108 5.02 5.59 4.56
N VAL A 109 5.30 5.13 3.35
CA VAL A 109 6.52 4.37 3.07
C VAL A 109 7.76 5.24 3.33
N ARG A 110 7.71 6.54 3.01
CA ARG A 110 8.82 7.47 3.30
C ARG A 110 8.99 7.77 4.79
N ASP A 111 7.89 8.03 5.49
CA ASP A 111 7.88 8.41 6.91
C ASP A 111 8.23 7.21 7.83
N ASN A 112 8.07 5.97 7.36
CA ASN A 112 8.36 4.75 8.13
C ASN A 112 9.49 3.89 7.54
N GLY A 113 9.93 4.18 6.31
CA GLY A 113 11.01 3.45 5.63
C GLY A 113 12.41 4.00 5.88
N ILE A 114 12.57 4.93 6.84
CA ILE A 114 13.86 5.55 7.17
C ILE A 114 13.96 5.71 8.69
N ALA A 115 14.84 4.93 9.31
CA ALA A 115 15.75 5.40 10.35
C ALA A 115 17.02 5.92 9.66
#